data_AF-A0AAV6VXV3-F1
#
_entry.id   AF-A0AAV6VXV3-F1
#
_cell.length_a   1.000
_cell.length_b   1.000
_cell.length_c   1.000
_cell.angle_alpha   90.00
_cell.angle_beta   90.00
_cell.angle_gamma   90.00
#
_symmetry.space_group_name_H-M   'P 1'
#
loop_
_entity.id
_entity.type
_entity.pdbx_description
1 polymer ?
#
loop_
_entity_poly.entity_id
_entity_poly.type
_entity_poly.pdbx_seq_one_letter_code
_entity_poly.pdbx_strand_id
1 'polypeptide(L)'
;MDNMDKLPCYDKDIHGSGYLKECESELQRARNVRFGFFLKGVNVFGLERFKCDPDGSYSPVQGDSEEYVCTNKDGTRIGSFHYEIDVVEALGTKMTCNCARDSKGTDTEYQYPAMRCEGWGNYKLFQCFHNNQCFCVDQDGDTISRQLTKDSANQSVCLGLLNEVSGKPGDLVFTTILPTSTSVTDDVTDDDYYDDD
;
A
#
# COMPACT_ATOMS: atom_id res chain seq x y z
N MET A 1 -18.87 9.75 -33.56
CA MET A 1 -18.35 9.27 -32.27
C MET A 1 -19.53 9.27 -31.32
N ASP A 2 -20.24 8.15 -31.21
CA ASP A 2 -21.01 7.85 -30.00
C ASP A 2 -21.45 6.39 -30.06
N ASN A 3 -20.87 5.56 -29.20
CA ASN A 3 -21.22 4.15 -29.11
C ASN A 3 -20.97 3.59 -27.71
N MET A 4 -20.84 4.48 -26.72
CA MET A 4 -20.68 4.12 -25.31
C MET A 4 -21.95 3.45 -24.78
N ASP A 5 -23.11 3.87 -25.30
CA ASP A 5 -24.43 3.28 -25.01
C ASP A 5 -24.58 1.81 -25.39
N LYS A 6 -23.64 1.24 -26.17
CA LYS A 6 -23.63 -0.19 -26.50
C LYS A 6 -22.83 -1.04 -25.52
N LEU A 7 -22.13 -0.43 -24.58
CA LEU A 7 -21.39 -1.15 -23.54
C LEU A 7 -22.39 -1.58 -22.45
N PRO A 8 -22.53 -2.89 -22.15
CA PRO A 8 -23.56 -3.40 -21.23
C PRO A 8 -23.50 -2.85 -19.81
N CYS A 9 -22.34 -2.36 -19.40
CA CYS A 9 -22.08 -1.80 -18.07
C CYS A 9 -21.98 -0.27 -18.06
N TYR A 10 -22.10 0.40 -19.21
CA TYR A 10 -22.01 1.85 -19.27
C TYR A 10 -23.34 2.47 -18.82
N ASP A 11 -23.26 3.18 -17.71
CA ASP A 11 -24.31 4.08 -17.24
C ASP A 11 -23.84 5.54 -17.39
N LYS A 12 -24.56 6.32 -18.20
CA LYS A 12 -24.27 7.73 -18.47
C LYS A 12 -24.36 8.61 -17.22
N ASP A 13 -25.17 8.22 -16.24
CA ASP A 13 -25.39 9.00 -15.01
C ASP A 13 -24.24 8.77 -14.02
N ILE A 14 -23.53 7.64 -14.16
CA ILE A 14 -22.34 7.29 -13.36
C ILE A 14 -21.04 7.74 -14.05
N HIS A 15 -20.96 7.59 -15.38
CA HIS A 15 -19.71 7.79 -16.12
C HIS A 15 -19.64 9.12 -16.89
N GLY A 16 -20.74 9.88 -16.96
CA GLY A 16 -20.83 11.09 -17.77
C GLY A 16 -20.85 10.81 -19.27
N SER A 17 -21.07 11.84 -20.09
CA SER A 17 -21.19 11.71 -21.55
C SER A 17 -19.85 11.51 -22.28
N GLY A 18 -18.73 11.52 -21.56
CA GLY A 18 -17.38 11.43 -22.12
C GLY A 18 -16.63 10.23 -21.57
N TYR A 19 -15.81 9.60 -22.42
CA TYR A 19 -14.92 8.52 -21.98
C TYR A 19 -13.84 9.00 -21.01
N LEU A 20 -13.36 10.23 -21.21
CA LEU A 20 -12.20 10.75 -20.48
C LEU A 20 -12.59 11.18 -19.08
N LYS A 21 -11.87 10.63 -18.09
CA LYS A 21 -11.95 11.11 -16.71
C LYS A 21 -11.18 12.43 -16.54
N GLU A 22 -11.28 13.00 -15.35
CA GLU A 22 -10.68 14.31 -15.04
C GLU A 22 -9.17 14.34 -15.29
N CYS A 23 -8.40 13.37 -14.75
CA CYS A 23 -6.96 13.32 -14.96
C CYS A 23 -6.59 13.23 -16.46
N GLU A 24 -7.27 12.36 -17.21
CA GLU A 24 -7.02 12.18 -18.64
C GLU A 24 -7.40 13.43 -19.45
N SER A 25 -8.47 14.10 -19.07
CA SER A 25 -8.92 15.35 -19.68
C SER A 25 -7.88 16.46 -19.50
N GLU A 26 -7.32 16.60 -18.30
CA GLU A 26 -6.25 17.56 -18.02
C GLU A 26 -4.96 17.21 -18.79
N LEU A 27 -4.60 15.93 -18.86
CA LEU A 27 -3.44 15.48 -19.63
C LEU A 27 -3.61 15.73 -21.14
N GLN A 28 -4.81 15.49 -21.68
CA GLN A 28 -5.11 15.78 -23.09
C GLN A 28 -5.04 17.29 -23.37
N ARG A 29 -5.56 18.14 -22.47
CA ARG A 29 -5.46 19.60 -22.58
C ARG A 29 -3.99 20.05 -22.64
N ALA A 30 -3.16 19.55 -21.72
CA ALA A 30 -1.73 19.85 -21.70
C ALA A 30 -1.04 19.46 -23.02
N ARG A 31 -1.35 18.27 -23.54
CA ARG A 31 -0.81 17.77 -24.82
C ARG A 31 -1.26 18.60 -26.01
N ASN A 32 -2.52 19.01 -26.06
CA ASN A 32 -3.05 19.85 -27.14
C ASN A 32 -2.34 21.21 -27.16
N VAL A 33 -2.14 21.82 -25.99
CA VAL A 33 -1.39 23.08 -25.86
C VAL A 33 0.06 22.87 -26.31
N ARG A 34 0.74 21.85 -25.80
CA ARG A 34 2.11 21.49 -26.18
C ARG A 34 2.25 21.29 -27.69
N PHE A 35 1.32 20.58 -28.32
CA PHE A 35 1.31 20.35 -29.76
C PHE A 35 1.09 21.65 -30.56
N GLY A 36 0.21 22.52 -30.07
CA GLY A 36 -0.01 23.84 -30.68
C GLY A 36 1.25 24.72 -30.70
N PHE A 37 2.07 24.68 -29.63
CA PHE A 37 3.38 25.34 -29.62
C PHE A 37 4.39 24.64 -30.52
N PHE A 38 4.41 23.30 -30.51
CA PHE A 38 5.30 22.50 -31.34
C PHE A 38 5.13 22.83 -32.83
N LEU A 39 3.89 22.97 -33.30
CA LEU A 39 3.59 23.38 -34.69
C LEU A 39 4.13 24.78 -35.06
N LYS A 40 4.37 25.64 -34.07
CA LYS A 40 4.95 26.98 -34.23
C LYS A 40 6.48 26.98 -34.06
N GLY A 41 7.11 25.80 -33.98
CA GLY A 41 8.55 25.65 -33.76
C GLY A 41 9.00 25.90 -32.33
N VAL A 42 8.08 25.90 -31.35
CA VAL A 42 8.38 26.11 -29.92
C VAL A 42 8.16 24.81 -29.17
N ASN A 43 9.19 24.32 -28.47
CA ASN A 43 9.07 23.13 -27.63
C ASN A 43 8.85 23.54 -26.16
N VAL A 44 7.69 23.18 -25.61
CA VAL A 44 7.31 23.50 -24.23
C VAL A 44 7.39 22.25 -23.37
N PHE A 45 8.05 22.37 -22.22
CA PHE A 45 8.20 21.31 -21.22
C PHE A 45 7.41 21.66 -19.96
N GLY A 46 7.10 20.66 -19.12
CA GLY A 46 6.46 20.89 -17.81
C GLY A 46 4.95 21.19 -17.84
N LEU A 47 4.28 20.95 -18.98
CA LEU A 47 2.80 21.04 -19.07
C LEU A 47 2.11 19.76 -18.60
N GLU A 48 2.69 18.59 -18.87
CA GLU A 48 2.18 17.29 -18.44
C GLU A 48 2.62 17.02 -16.99
N ARG A 49 1.99 17.72 -16.03
CA ARG A 49 2.38 17.68 -14.60
C ARG A 49 1.79 16.52 -13.82
N PHE A 50 0.68 15.94 -14.29
CA PHE A 50 -0.06 14.91 -13.59
C PHE A 50 0.21 13.53 -14.18
N LYS A 51 0.27 12.53 -13.31
CA LYS A 51 0.34 11.11 -13.68
C LYS A 51 -1.05 10.50 -13.49
N CYS A 52 -1.54 9.80 -14.49
CA CYS A 52 -2.84 9.13 -14.42
C CYS A 52 -2.64 7.61 -14.41
N ASP A 53 -3.48 6.92 -13.64
CA ASP A 53 -3.58 5.48 -13.69
C ASP A 53 -4.35 5.02 -14.94
N PRO A 54 -4.24 3.76 -15.37
CA PRO A 54 -4.93 3.24 -16.55
C PRO A 54 -6.46 3.33 -16.49
N ASP A 55 -7.03 3.51 -15.29
CA ASP A 55 -8.47 3.68 -15.08
C ASP A 55 -8.93 5.15 -15.22
N GLY A 56 -8.01 6.05 -15.56
CA GLY A 56 -8.23 7.49 -15.74
C GLY A 56 -8.26 8.31 -14.45
N SER A 57 -8.06 7.68 -13.28
CA SER A 57 -7.88 8.41 -12.02
C SER A 57 -6.47 8.96 -11.88
N TYR A 58 -6.26 9.86 -10.92
CA TYR A 58 -4.90 10.32 -10.60
C TYR A 58 -4.11 9.18 -9.94
N SER A 59 -2.84 9.00 -10.35
CA SER A 59 -1.94 8.03 -9.73
C SER A 59 -1.68 8.34 -8.24
N PRO A 60 -1.44 7.32 -7.39
CA PRO A 60 -1.19 7.52 -5.96
C PRO A 60 -0.05 8.48 -5.65
N VAL A 61 1.02 8.37 -6.44
CA VAL A 61 2.22 9.20 -6.31
C VAL A 61 2.18 10.27 -7.38
N GLN A 62 2.06 11.52 -6.96
CA GLN A 62 2.20 12.70 -7.83
C GLN A 62 3.51 13.42 -7.50
N GLY A 63 4.01 14.20 -8.44
CA GLY A 63 5.25 14.94 -8.28
C GLY A 63 6.29 14.63 -9.35
N ASP A 64 7.41 15.34 -9.23
CA ASP A 64 8.52 15.33 -10.17
C ASP A 64 9.86 15.16 -9.41
N SER A 65 10.97 15.62 -10.01
CA SER A 65 12.31 15.47 -9.47
C SER A 65 12.62 16.31 -8.23
N GLU A 66 11.66 17.06 -7.69
CA GLU A 66 11.86 17.87 -6.47
C GLU A 66 11.11 17.30 -5.25
N GLU A 67 9.85 16.93 -5.41
CA GLU A 67 9.02 16.38 -4.34
C GLU A 67 8.03 15.36 -4.90
N TYR A 68 7.86 14.24 -4.19
CA TYR A 68 6.74 13.33 -4.42
C TYR A 68 5.76 13.36 -3.26
N VAL A 69 4.46 13.38 -3.58
CA VAL A 69 3.36 13.47 -2.62
C VAL A 69 2.31 12.39 -2.88
N CYS A 70 1.62 11.96 -1.82
CA CYS A 70 0.49 11.07 -1.95
C CYS A 70 -0.80 11.83 -2.31
N THR A 71 -1.56 11.31 -3.26
CA THR A 71 -2.87 11.86 -3.66
C THR A 71 -3.96 10.80 -3.71
N ASN A 72 -5.21 11.20 -3.51
CA ASN A 72 -6.36 10.32 -3.71
C ASN A 72 -6.70 10.17 -5.20
N LYS A 73 -7.75 9.41 -5.53
CA LYS A 73 -8.17 9.17 -6.93
C LYS A 73 -8.58 10.43 -7.68
N ASP A 74 -8.94 11.49 -6.97
CA ASP A 74 -9.32 12.81 -7.51
C ASP A 74 -8.12 13.78 -7.60
N GLY A 75 -6.90 13.32 -7.28
CA GLY A 75 -5.69 14.14 -7.35
C GLY A 75 -5.48 15.08 -6.17
N THR A 76 -6.33 15.03 -5.14
CA THR A 76 -6.13 15.83 -3.91
C THR A 76 -5.05 15.22 -3.02
N ARG A 77 -4.15 16.07 -2.50
CA ARG A 77 -3.07 15.66 -1.59
C ARG A 77 -3.63 15.03 -0.32
N ILE A 78 -3.03 13.91 0.09
CA ILE A 78 -3.38 13.18 1.31
C ILE A 78 -2.37 13.53 2.41
N GLY A 79 -2.86 14.15 3.48
CA GLY A 79 -2.08 14.42 4.69
C GLY A 79 -0.75 15.13 4.41
N SER A 80 0.26 14.81 5.22
CA SER A 80 1.64 15.29 5.08
C SER A 80 2.57 14.21 4.51
N PHE A 81 2.03 13.23 3.79
CA PHE A 81 2.83 12.18 3.19
C PHE A 81 3.58 12.73 1.98
N HIS A 82 4.89 12.85 2.15
CA HIS A 82 5.80 13.37 1.14
C HIS A 82 7.15 12.65 1.23
N TYR A 83 7.97 12.89 0.22
CA TYR A 83 9.21 12.18 0.00
C TYR A 83 10.28 13.16 -0.43
N GLU A 84 11.39 13.16 0.29
CA GLU A 84 12.64 13.85 -0.08
C GLU A 84 13.58 12.84 -0.74
N ILE A 85 14.04 13.15 -1.95
CA ILE A 85 14.67 12.20 -2.90
C ILE A 85 15.97 11.58 -2.37
N ASP A 86 16.76 12.33 -1.61
CA ASP A 86 18.09 11.91 -1.14
C ASP A 86 18.06 10.69 -0.19
N VAL A 87 16.95 10.47 0.52
CA VAL A 87 16.88 9.45 1.58
C VAL A 87 16.64 8.05 1.01
N VAL A 88 16.00 7.93 -0.15
CA VAL A 88 15.44 6.64 -0.58
C VAL A 88 16.06 6.08 -1.86
N GLU A 89 16.69 6.89 -2.73
CA GLU A 89 17.68 6.31 -3.66
C GLU A 89 18.77 5.54 -2.88
N ALA A 90 19.14 6.03 -1.69
CA ALA A 90 20.04 5.34 -0.77
C ALA A 90 19.46 4.05 -0.14
N LEU A 91 18.12 3.93 -0.03
CA LEU A 91 17.43 2.78 0.59
C LEU A 91 16.83 1.81 -0.43
N GLY A 92 16.80 2.14 -1.72
CA GLY A 92 16.19 1.33 -2.78
C GLY A 92 14.69 1.08 -2.62
N THR A 93 13.98 1.88 -1.81
CA THR A 93 12.54 1.71 -1.56
C THR A 93 11.70 2.55 -2.52
N LYS A 94 10.53 2.06 -2.92
CA LYS A 94 9.64 2.76 -3.86
C LYS A 94 8.41 3.30 -3.13
N MET A 95 8.12 4.58 -3.27
CA MET A 95 6.87 5.18 -2.79
C MET A 95 5.69 4.61 -3.58
N THR A 96 4.67 4.11 -2.88
CA THR A 96 3.42 3.57 -3.46
C THR A 96 2.19 4.33 -2.98
N CYS A 97 2.24 4.96 -1.80
CA CYS A 97 1.11 5.66 -1.18
C CYS A 97 -0.10 4.79 -0.83
N ASN A 98 0.04 3.46 -0.86
CA ASN A 98 -1.07 2.53 -0.60
C ASN A 98 -1.69 2.77 0.79
N CYS A 99 -0.86 2.79 1.84
CA CYS A 99 -1.34 3.03 3.21
C CYS A 99 -1.99 4.41 3.38
N ALA A 100 -1.42 5.45 2.77
CA ALA A 100 -2.01 6.79 2.82
C ALA A 100 -3.41 6.82 2.18
N ARG A 101 -3.60 6.15 1.03
CA ARG A 101 -4.91 6.04 0.38
C ARG A 101 -5.93 5.31 1.25
N ASP A 102 -5.51 4.22 1.88
CA ASP A 102 -6.40 3.41 2.72
C ASP A 102 -6.77 4.12 4.03
N SER A 103 -5.85 4.92 4.60
CA SER A 103 -6.13 5.72 5.79
C SER A 103 -7.23 6.79 5.60
N LYS A 104 -7.40 7.33 4.39
CA LYS A 104 -8.49 8.30 4.09
C LYS A 104 -9.85 7.60 4.01
N GLY A 105 -9.87 6.31 3.65
CA GLY A 105 -11.09 5.50 3.59
C GLY A 105 -11.64 5.11 4.97
N THR A 106 -10.83 5.16 6.02
CA THR A 106 -11.22 4.75 7.38
C THR A 106 -11.81 5.87 8.24
N ASP A 107 -11.75 7.14 7.80
CA ASP A 107 -12.29 8.29 8.56
C ASP A 107 -13.83 8.34 8.58
N THR A 108 -14.50 7.55 7.74
CA THR A 108 -15.95 7.43 7.73
C THR A 108 -16.36 5.98 7.89
N GLU A 109 -16.80 5.61 9.10
CA GLU A 109 -17.76 4.52 9.35
C GLU A 109 -17.23 3.07 9.38
N TYR A 110 -15.92 2.81 9.30
CA TYR A 110 -15.39 1.43 9.43
C TYR A 110 -14.86 1.11 10.83
N GLN A 111 -15.27 -0.05 11.34
CA GLN A 111 -14.97 -0.59 12.67
C GLN A 111 -13.54 -1.18 12.79
N TYR A 112 -12.71 -1.02 11.75
CA TYR A 112 -11.36 -1.59 11.69
C TYR A 112 -10.31 -0.55 12.11
N PRO A 113 -9.31 -0.95 12.91
CA PRO A 113 -8.23 -0.06 13.30
C PRO A 113 -7.38 0.35 12.09
N ALA A 114 -7.07 1.65 12.00
CA ALA A 114 -6.22 2.18 10.95
C ALA A 114 -4.80 1.57 11.01
N MET A 115 -4.30 1.18 9.84
CA MET A 115 -2.95 0.65 9.67
C MET A 115 -1.91 1.75 9.87
N ARG A 116 -0.72 1.39 10.36
CA ARG A 116 0.38 2.35 10.54
C ARG A 116 1.10 2.56 9.21
N CYS A 117 1.20 3.82 8.80
CA CYS A 117 1.94 4.22 7.59
C CYS A 117 3.33 4.77 7.93
N GLU A 118 4.25 4.63 6.99
CA GLU A 118 5.51 5.41 6.95
C GLU A 118 5.23 6.87 6.61
N GLY A 119 6.21 7.75 6.88
CA GLY A 119 6.08 9.19 6.62
C GLY A 119 5.87 9.57 5.14
N TRP A 120 6.22 8.66 4.22
CA TRP A 120 6.00 8.79 2.77
C TRP A 120 4.80 7.98 2.26
N GLY A 121 3.93 7.49 3.14
CA GLY A 121 2.62 6.95 2.78
C GLY A 121 2.56 5.45 2.40
N ASN A 122 3.68 4.73 2.48
CA ASN A 122 3.68 3.27 2.39
C ASN A 122 3.26 2.62 3.71
N TYR A 123 2.93 1.34 3.67
CA TYR A 123 2.70 0.55 4.89
C TYR A 123 4.00 0.38 5.68
N LYS A 124 3.92 0.49 7.01
CA LYS A 124 4.96 -0.08 7.88
C LYS A 124 4.86 -1.60 7.77
N LEU A 125 5.99 -2.28 7.49
CA LEU A 125 5.99 -3.75 7.37
C LEU A 125 5.48 -4.44 8.63
N PHE A 126 5.82 -3.92 9.80
CA PHE A 126 5.37 -4.45 11.08
C PHE A 126 4.17 -3.66 11.59
N GLN A 127 3.01 -4.31 11.67
CA GLN A 127 1.74 -3.76 12.16
C GLN A 127 1.40 -4.33 13.53
N CYS A 128 0.74 -3.52 14.37
CA CYS A 128 0.27 -3.96 15.69
C CYS A 128 -1.02 -3.23 16.01
N PHE A 129 -2.02 -3.99 16.44
CA PHE A 129 -3.27 -3.45 16.97
C PHE A 129 -3.35 -3.61 18.49
N HIS A 130 -4.48 -3.25 19.07
CA HIS A 130 -4.74 -3.40 20.50
C HIS A 130 -4.45 -4.85 20.97
N ASN A 131 -4.04 -5.00 22.24
CA ASN A 131 -3.65 -6.28 22.86
C ASN A 131 -2.32 -6.89 22.37
N ASN A 132 -1.39 -6.07 21.85
CA ASN A 132 -0.06 -6.52 21.39
C ASN A 132 -0.11 -7.62 20.32
N GLN A 133 -1.22 -7.71 19.58
CA GLN A 133 -1.35 -8.58 18.43
C GLN A 133 -0.69 -7.88 17.25
N CYS A 134 0.47 -8.41 16.84
CA CYS A 134 1.24 -7.84 15.75
C CYS A 134 1.30 -8.80 14.57
N PHE A 135 1.62 -8.30 13.38
CA PHE A 135 1.75 -9.10 12.17
C PHE A 135 2.56 -8.32 11.13
N CYS A 136 3.08 -9.03 10.14
CA CYS A 136 3.78 -8.45 9.01
C CYS A 136 2.82 -8.25 7.85
N VAL A 137 2.99 -7.16 7.11
CA VAL A 137 2.29 -6.88 5.86
C VAL A 137 3.25 -6.62 4.72
N ASP A 138 2.77 -6.82 3.49
CA ASP A 138 3.49 -6.44 2.29
C ASP A 138 3.24 -4.97 1.89
N GLN A 139 3.63 -4.62 0.67
CA GLN A 139 3.51 -3.27 0.10
C GLN A 139 2.06 -2.82 -0.13
N ASP A 140 1.14 -3.77 -0.28
CA ASP A 140 -0.28 -3.55 -0.57
C ASP A 140 -1.13 -3.62 0.72
N GLY A 141 -0.51 -4.05 1.83
CA GLY A 141 -1.14 -4.12 3.15
C GLY A 141 -1.65 -5.52 3.49
N ASP A 142 -1.39 -6.50 2.62
CA ASP A 142 -1.80 -7.88 2.82
C ASP A 142 -0.96 -8.53 3.92
N THR A 143 -1.60 -9.31 4.78
CA THR A 143 -0.93 -9.98 5.90
C THR A 143 -0.10 -11.16 5.42
N ILE A 144 1.21 -11.11 5.66
CA ILE A 144 2.18 -12.13 5.23
C ILE A 144 2.76 -12.97 6.37
N SER A 145 2.29 -12.75 7.61
CA SER A 145 2.71 -13.55 8.76
C SER A 145 1.51 -14.02 9.59
N ARG A 146 1.76 -15.01 10.45
CA ARG A 146 0.86 -15.26 11.60
C ARG A 146 0.97 -14.12 12.63
N GLN A 147 0.09 -14.15 13.62
CA GLN A 147 0.14 -13.22 14.74
C GLN A 147 1.46 -13.38 15.51
N LEU A 148 2.13 -12.25 15.74
CA LEU A 148 3.36 -12.07 16.47
C LEU A 148 3.08 -11.35 17.81
N THR A 149 3.96 -11.54 18.77
CA THR A 149 4.04 -10.69 19.97
C THR A 149 4.80 -9.40 19.65
N LYS A 150 4.64 -8.35 20.46
CA LYS A 150 5.36 -7.09 20.26
C LYS A 150 6.83 -7.23 20.68
N ASP A 151 7.72 -7.38 19.70
CA ASP A 151 9.18 -7.44 19.88
C ASP A 151 9.89 -6.53 18.86
N SER A 152 10.95 -5.83 19.30
CA SER A 152 11.88 -5.08 18.45
C SER A 152 12.56 -5.92 17.36
N ALA A 153 12.73 -7.23 17.56
CA ALA A 153 13.31 -8.13 16.57
C ALA A 153 12.38 -8.39 15.37
N ASN A 154 11.09 -8.06 15.47
CA ASN A 154 10.12 -8.39 14.42
C ASN A 154 10.34 -7.64 13.11
N GLN A 155 11.05 -6.50 13.12
CA GLN A 155 11.32 -5.77 11.88
C GLN A 155 12.21 -6.57 10.92
N SER A 156 13.22 -7.29 11.43
CA SER A 156 14.05 -8.17 10.60
C SER A 156 13.30 -9.43 10.17
N VAL A 157 12.41 -9.94 11.02
CA VAL A 157 11.51 -11.06 10.68
C VAL A 157 10.60 -10.70 9.51
N CYS A 158 9.91 -9.55 9.58
CA CYS A 158 9.02 -9.11 8.50
C CYS A 158 9.77 -8.89 7.18
N LEU A 159 10.99 -8.35 7.24
CA LEU A 159 11.82 -8.18 6.05
C LEU A 159 12.21 -9.53 5.44
N GLY A 160 12.55 -10.52 6.27
CA GLY A 160 12.81 -11.89 5.82
C GLY A 160 11.61 -12.50 5.09
N LEU A 161 10.42 -12.41 5.70
CA LEU A 161 9.17 -12.93 5.12
C LEU A 161 8.82 -12.23 3.79
N LEU A 162 8.99 -10.90 3.72
CA LEU A 162 8.72 -10.16 2.49
C LEU A 162 9.58 -10.65 1.32
N ASN A 163 10.87 -10.91 1.58
CA ASN A 163 11.78 -11.43 0.55
C ASN A 163 11.35 -12.83 0.06
N GLU A 164 10.81 -13.68 0.94
CA GLU A 164 10.28 -15.00 0.58
C GLU A 164 8.98 -14.92 -0.25
N VAL A 165 8.10 -13.96 0.05
CA VAL A 165 6.81 -13.76 -0.65
C VAL A 165 6.97 -13.02 -1.97
N SER A 166 7.93 -12.09 -2.08
CA SER A 166 8.12 -11.24 -3.28
C SER A 166 8.42 -12.02 -4.58
N GLY A 167 8.73 -13.31 -4.48
CA GLY A 167 8.89 -14.22 -5.62
C GLY A 167 7.67 -15.09 -5.96
N LYS A 168 6.57 -15.00 -5.20
CA LYS A 168 5.37 -15.85 -5.35
C LYS A 168 4.09 -15.09 -4.97
N PRO A 169 3.43 -14.40 -5.93
CA PRO A 169 2.15 -13.76 -5.64
C PRO A 169 1.10 -14.80 -5.22
N GLY A 170 0.53 -14.65 -4.03
CA GLY A 170 -0.60 -15.45 -3.53
C GLY A 170 -0.30 -16.54 -2.49
N ASP A 171 0.96 -16.74 -2.08
CA ASP A 171 1.31 -17.72 -1.04
C ASP A 171 1.46 -17.05 0.34
N LEU A 172 0.61 -17.42 1.31
CA LEU A 172 0.82 -17.12 2.72
C LEU A 172 2.04 -17.91 3.23
N VAL A 173 3.10 -17.21 3.67
CA VAL A 173 4.26 -17.87 4.28
C VAL A 173 3.91 -18.30 5.71
N PHE A 174 3.68 -19.60 5.88
CA PHE A 174 3.49 -20.21 7.20
C PHE A 174 4.84 -20.42 7.89
N THR A 175 5.33 -19.43 8.63
CA THR A 175 6.40 -19.68 9.60
C THR A 175 5.81 -20.38 10.83
N THR A 176 6.15 -21.65 11.00
CA THR A 176 5.98 -22.34 12.28
C THR A 176 7.16 -21.93 13.14
N ILE A 177 6.98 -20.92 14.00
CA ILE A 177 7.90 -20.73 15.13
C ILE A 177 7.63 -21.90 16.07
N LEU A 178 8.42 -22.97 15.94
CA LEU A 178 8.53 -23.97 17.00
C LEU A 178 9.13 -23.26 18.22
N PRO A 179 8.44 -23.18 19.37
CA PRO A 179 9.10 -22.76 20.59
C PRO A 179 10.21 -23.79 20.86
N THR A 180 11.42 -23.28 21.01
CA THR A 180 12.60 -24.05 21.43
C THR A 180 12.24 -24.81 22.71
N SER A 181 12.33 -26.13 22.63
CA SER A 181 12.17 -27.03 23.78
C SER A 181 13.19 -26.66 24.85
N THR A 182 12.73 -26.04 25.92
CA THR A 182 13.44 -26.04 27.19
C THR A 182 13.12 -27.38 27.85
N SER A 183 14.14 -28.24 27.93
CA SER A 183 14.11 -29.46 28.73
C SER A 183 14.01 -29.07 30.21
N VAL A 184 12.80 -29.11 30.75
CA VAL A 184 12.58 -29.23 32.19
C VAL A 184 12.19 -30.69 32.41
N THR A 185 13.16 -31.51 32.81
CA THR A 185 12.86 -32.77 33.48
C THR A 185 12.65 -32.42 34.95
N ASP A 186 11.39 -32.21 35.33
CA ASP A 186 11.00 -32.21 36.73
C ASP A 186 11.10 -33.66 37.24
N ASP A 187 11.87 -33.84 38.30
CA ASP A 187 11.87 -35.01 39.17
C ASP A 187 10.44 -35.26 39.66
N VAL A 188 9.86 -36.41 39.29
CA VAL A 188 8.66 -36.95 39.92
C VAL A 188 9.09 -38.12 40.78
N THR A 189 9.11 -37.91 42.09
CA THR A 189 9.10 -39.00 43.08
C THR A 189 7.73 -39.66 43.07
N ASP A 190 7.72 -40.96 42.77
CA ASP A 190 6.58 -41.88 42.89
C ASP A 190 6.10 -41.95 44.35
N ASP A 191 4.88 -41.48 44.61
CA ASP A 191 4.08 -41.87 45.77
C ASP A 191 2.87 -42.67 45.24
N ASP A 192 3.05 -43.98 45.09
CA ASP A 192 1.95 -44.91 44.78
C ASP A 192 1.18 -45.26 46.06
N TYR A 193 -0.06 -44.79 46.12
CA TYR A 193 -1.08 -45.16 47.10
C TYR A 193 -2.16 -45.99 46.39
N TYR A 194 -2.25 -47.28 46.70
CA TYR A 194 -3.45 -48.09 46.46
C TYR A 194 -3.71 -49.00 47.67
N ASP A 195 -4.74 -48.64 48.44
CA ASP A 195 -5.56 -49.58 49.21
C ASP A 195 -6.61 -50.16 48.25
N ASP A 196 -6.78 -51.49 48.25
CA ASP A 196 -8.08 -52.16 48.44
C ASP A 196 -7.95 -53.70 48.31
N ASP A 197 -8.56 -54.37 49.30
CA ASP A 197 -8.92 -55.79 49.49
C ASP A 197 -7.87 -56.88 49.82
#